data_AF-A0A7V7BYW9-F1
#
_entry.id   AF-A0A7V7BYW9-F1
#
_cell.length_a   1.000
_cell.length_b   1.000
_cell.length_c   1.000
_cell.angle_alpha   90.00
_cell.angle_beta   90.00
_cell.angle_gamma   90.00
#
_symmetry.space_group_name_H-M   'P 1'
#
loop_
_entity.id
_entity.type
_entity.pdbx_description
1 polymer ?
#
loop_
_entity_poly.entity_id
_entity_poly.type
_entity_poly.pdbx_seq_one_letter_code
_entity_poly.pdbx_strand_id
1 'polypeptide(L)'
;MIYTIKKEVVKVAEREQLASRLGFILVSAGCAIGLGNVWRFPYITGRYGGAAFVIVYLIFLAIMGLPIMVCEFAMGRASRRNLAGAMLALEPPGTKWHIYGYLGVMGNMILMMFYTTVAGWGLAYTYFTAAGRLSLLSPEEVGNFFGSFISNAPALTLWMA
;
A
#
# COMPACT_ATOMS: atom_id res chain seq x y z
N MET A 1 17.12 28.11 -41.52
CA MET A 1 15.91 28.11 -40.67
C MET A 1 15.73 26.69 -40.15
N ILE A 2 15.24 26.49 -38.92
CA ILE A 2 15.12 25.20 -38.20
C ILE A 2 16.37 24.84 -37.39
N TYR A 3 16.53 25.40 -36.17
CA TYR A 3 17.07 24.72 -34.98
C TYR A 3 16.85 25.59 -33.72
N THR A 4 15.65 26.17 -33.58
CA THR A 4 15.20 26.75 -32.30
C THR A 4 14.13 25.84 -31.73
N ILE A 5 14.52 24.66 -31.26
CA ILE A 5 13.65 23.87 -30.38
C ILE A 5 13.62 24.65 -29.06
N LYS A 6 12.55 25.41 -28.85
CA LYS A 6 12.23 25.99 -27.55
C LYS A 6 12.23 24.85 -26.55
N LYS A 7 13.18 24.85 -25.61
CA LYS A 7 13.01 24.17 -24.33
C LYS A 7 11.77 24.80 -23.71
N GLU A 8 10.62 24.15 -23.84
CA GLU A 8 9.51 24.39 -22.93
C GLU A 8 10.07 24.11 -21.54
N VAL A 9 10.32 25.19 -20.80
CA VAL A 9 10.63 25.14 -19.39
C VAL A 9 9.39 24.53 -18.76
N VAL A 10 9.41 23.22 -18.54
CA VAL A 10 8.42 22.53 -17.72
C VAL A 10 8.39 23.30 -16.42
N LYS A 11 7.30 24.04 -16.20
CA LYS A 11 7.08 24.82 -14.99
C LYS A 11 7.04 23.79 -13.87
N VAL A 12 8.14 23.66 -13.11
CA VAL A 12 8.21 22.72 -11.99
C VAL A 12 7.14 23.19 -11.01
N ALA A 13 6.04 22.44 -10.92
CA ALA A 13 4.97 22.74 -9.99
C ALA A 13 5.57 22.88 -8.59
N GLU A 14 5.15 23.92 -7.87
CA GLU A 14 5.61 24.13 -6.50
C GLU A 14 5.22 22.93 -5.65
N ARG A 15 6.14 22.44 -4.81
CA ARG A 15 5.89 21.21 -4.06
C ARG A 15 4.88 21.46 -2.96
N GLU A 16 3.75 20.78 -3.06
CA GLU A 16 2.71 20.76 -2.02
C GLU A 16 3.28 20.34 -0.66
N GLN A 17 2.85 21.06 0.39
CA GLN A 17 3.19 20.77 1.77
C GLN A 17 1.93 20.57 2.60
N LEU A 18 1.99 19.66 3.56
CA LEU A 18 0.90 19.46 4.50
C LEU A 18 0.80 20.67 5.43
N ALA A 19 -0.40 21.24 5.54
CA ALA A 19 -0.67 22.45 6.31
C ALA A 19 -0.46 22.28 7.82
N SER A 20 -0.56 21.06 8.35
CA SER A 20 -0.45 20.80 9.79
C SER A 20 0.28 19.50 10.13
N ARG A 21 0.88 19.46 11.32
CA ARG A 21 1.52 18.26 11.88
C ARG A 21 0.50 17.13 12.08
N LEU A 22 -0.71 17.48 12.51
CA LEU A 22 -1.80 16.52 12.67
C LEU A 22 -2.18 15.92 11.30
N GLY A 23 -2.26 16.74 10.26
CA GLY A 23 -2.49 16.26 8.89
C GLY A 23 -1.43 15.26 8.44
N PHE A 24 -0.15 15.53 8.73
CA PHE A 24 0.93 14.58 8.45
C PHE A 24 0.79 13.25 9.20
N ILE A 25 0.44 13.28 10.49
CA ILE A 25 0.24 12.07 11.28
C ILE A 25 -0.96 11.27 10.75
N LEU A 26 -2.09 11.92 10.47
CA LEU A 26 -3.29 11.26 9.99
C LEU A 26 -3.10 10.64 8.61
N VAL A 27 -2.45 11.33 7.68
CA VAL A 27 -2.13 10.77 6.35
C VAL A 27 -1.19 9.57 6.50
N SER A 28 -0.15 9.69 7.32
CA SER A 28 0.79 8.59 7.55
C SER A 28 0.12 7.38 8.21
N ALA A 29 -0.74 7.61 9.20
CA ALA A 29 -1.51 6.56 9.85
C ALA A 29 -2.49 5.89 8.88
N GLY A 30 -3.18 6.67 8.03
CA GLY A 30 -4.06 6.14 6.98
C GLY A 30 -3.32 5.31 5.94
N CYS A 31 -2.07 5.65 5.61
CA CYS A 31 -1.23 4.81 4.73
C CYS A 31 -0.80 3.49 5.39
N ALA A 32 -0.62 3.47 6.71
CA ALA A 32 -0.19 2.27 7.45
C ALA A 32 -1.36 1.35 7.85
N ILE A 33 -2.55 1.92 8.11
CA ILE A 33 -3.74 1.18 8.51
C ILE A 33 -4.54 0.83 7.26
N GLY A 34 -4.59 -0.45 6.90
CA GLY A 34 -5.29 -0.89 5.70
C GLY A 34 -5.75 -2.34 5.74
N LEU A 35 -6.04 -2.88 4.55
CA LEU A 35 -6.58 -4.22 4.35
C LEU A 35 -5.69 -5.32 4.96
N GLY A 36 -4.38 -5.11 4.95
CA GLY A 36 -3.43 -6.04 5.56
C GLY A 36 -3.72 -6.31 7.04
N ASN A 37 -4.12 -5.29 7.81
CA ASN A 37 -4.42 -5.44 9.22
C ASN A 37 -5.78 -6.11 9.48
N VAL A 38 -6.73 -5.98 8.55
CA VAL A 38 -8.10 -6.50 8.70
C VAL A 38 -8.22 -7.94 8.22
N TRP A 39 -7.59 -8.28 7.09
CA TRP A 39 -7.72 -9.61 6.47
C TRP A 39 -6.48 -10.47 6.67
N ARG A 40 -5.29 -9.95 6.32
CA ARG A 40 -4.08 -10.76 6.23
C ARG A 40 -3.53 -11.09 7.61
N PHE A 41 -3.48 -10.09 8.50
CA PHE A 41 -2.93 -10.24 9.84
C PHE A 41 -3.69 -11.29 10.68
N PRO A 42 -5.04 -11.28 10.77
CA PRO A 42 -5.78 -12.31 11.51
C PRO A 42 -5.63 -13.70 10.88
N TYR A 43 -5.63 -13.80 9.55
CA TYR A 43 -5.47 -15.08 8.85
C TYR A 43 -4.10 -15.72 9.16
N ILE A 44 -3.02 -14.94 9.05
CA ILE A 44 -1.66 -15.41 9.35
C ILE A 44 -1.53 -15.72 10.85
N THR A 45 -2.04 -14.85 11.72
CA THR A 45 -2.03 -15.06 13.17
C THR A 45 -2.72 -16.37 13.55
N GLY A 46 -3.92 -16.62 13.02
CA GLY A 46 -4.66 -17.87 13.26
C GLY A 46 -3.90 -19.11 12.77
N ARG A 47 -3.21 -19.01 11.64
CA ARG A 47 -2.44 -20.12 11.06
C ARG A 47 -1.13 -20.43 11.78
N TYR A 48 -0.46 -19.42 12.36
CA TYR A 48 0.91 -19.56 12.90
C TYR A 48 0.98 -19.55 14.44
N GLY A 49 -0.07 -19.99 15.13
CA GLY A 49 -0.03 -20.18 16.58
C GLY A 49 -0.52 -18.99 17.41
N GLY A 50 -1.31 -18.10 16.81
CA GLY A 50 -2.09 -17.08 17.52
C GLY A 50 -1.20 -16.12 18.32
N ALA A 51 -1.36 -16.13 19.64
CA ALA A 51 -0.65 -15.22 20.54
C ALA A 51 0.88 -15.34 20.45
N ALA A 52 1.43 -16.55 20.25
CA ALA A 52 2.87 -16.74 20.12
C ALA A 52 3.43 -16.02 18.88
N PHE A 53 2.71 -16.09 17.76
CA PHE A 53 3.05 -15.32 16.55
C PHE A 53 2.99 -13.82 16.80
N VAL A 54 1.96 -13.33 17.51
CA VAL A 54 1.80 -11.90 17.80
C VAL A 54 2.97 -11.34 18.62
N ILE A 55 3.45 -12.08 19.62
CA ILE A 55 4.60 -11.64 20.43
C ILE A 55 5.84 -11.49 19.56
N VAL A 56 6.15 -12.49 18.73
CA VAL A 56 7.30 -12.44 17.80
C VAL A 56 7.13 -11.31 16.79
N TYR A 57 5.92 -11.13 16.24
CA TYR A 57 5.58 -10.04 15.35
C TYR A 57 5.85 -8.66 15.97
N LEU A 58 5.45 -8.44 17.23
CA LEU A 58 5.67 -7.17 17.94
C LEU A 58 7.16 -6.90 18.20
N ILE A 59 7.93 -7.94 18.51
CA ILE A 59 9.39 -7.82 18.65
C ILE A 59 10.00 -7.34 17.34
N PHE A 60 9.70 -8.02 16.22
CA PHE A 60 10.19 -7.63 14.89
C PHE A 60 9.71 -6.25 14.44
N LEU A 61 8.48 -5.86 14.80
CA LEU A 61 7.95 -4.53 14.56
C LEU A 61 8.79 -3.46 15.27
N ALA A 62 9.20 -3.70 16.51
CA ALA A 62 10.01 -2.77 17.28
C ALA A 62 11.46 -2.70 16.79
N ILE A 63 12.10 -3.83 16.49
CA ILE A 63 13.54 -3.87 16.15
C ILE A 63 13.82 -3.62 14.67
N MET A 64 12.88 -3.91 13.76
CA MET A 64 13.07 -3.70 12.31
C MET A 64 12.10 -2.65 11.78
N GLY A 65 10.80 -2.78 12.09
CA GLY A 65 9.78 -1.88 11.55
C GLY A 65 10.01 -0.41 11.93
N LEU A 66 10.22 -0.14 13.22
CA LEU A 66 10.43 1.22 13.71
C LEU A 66 11.72 1.86 13.16
N PRO A 67 12.91 1.21 13.19
CA PRO A 67 14.11 1.80 12.59
C PRO A 67 13.98 2.06 11.08
N ILE A 68 13.39 1.14 10.32
CA ILE A 68 13.18 1.32 8.88
C ILE A 68 12.28 2.53 8.62
N MET A 69 11.16 2.66 9.35
CA MET A 69 10.25 3.81 9.24
C MET A 69 10.97 5.14 9.52
N VAL A 70 11.80 5.19 10.58
CA VAL A 70 12.57 6.40 10.93
C VAL A 70 13.55 6.76 9.81
N CYS A 71 14.23 5.77 9.24
CA CYS A 71 15.13 5.95 8.09
C CYS A 71 14.39 6.49 6.85
N GLU A 72 13.23 5.92 6.51
CA GLU A 72 12.41 6.38 5.38
C GLU A 72 11.94 7.83 5.57
N PHE A 73 11.51 8.18 6.79
CA PHE A 73 11.12 9.54 7.12
C PHE A 73 12.30 10.52 7.08
N ALA A 74 13.48 10.11 7.58
CA ALA A 74 14.68 10.93 7.52
C ALA A 74 15.11 11.19 6.06
N MET A 75 15.14 10.14 5.24
CA MET A 75 15.45 10.21 3.81
C MET A 75 14.46 11.09 3.04
N GLY A 76 13.16 10.96 3.29
CA GLY A 76 12.13 11.78 2.66
C GLY A 76 12.24 13.26 3.05
N ARG A 77 12.59 13.56 4.31
CA ARG A 77 12.84 14.94 4.77
C ARG A 77 14.11 15.54 4.18
N ALA A 78 15.20 14.77 4.11
CA ALA A 78 16.48 15.24 3.59
C ALA A 78 16.45 15.46 2.07
N SER A 79 15.87 14.53 1.31
CA SER A 79 15.82 14.63 -0.15
C SER A 79 14.72 15.56 -0.66
N ARG A 80 13.61 15.68 0.07
CA ARG A 80 12.38 16.36 -0.35
C ARG A 80 11.87 15.86 -1.73
N ARG A 81 12.15 14.61 -2.08
CA ARG A 81 11.80 13.96 -3.36
C ARG A 81 10.98 12.68 -3.13
N ASN A 82 10.43 12.11 -4.21
CA ASN A 82 9.82 10.78 -4.20
C ASN A 82 10.89 9.69 -4.00
N LEU A 83 10.49 8.41 -3.81
CA LEU A 83 11.40 7.31 -3.49
C LEU A 83 12.61 7.21 -4.44
N ALA A 84 12.38 7.09 -5.75
CA ALA A 84 13.46 6.96 -6.73
C ALA A 84 14.32 8.24 -6.79
N GLY A 85 13.70 9.42 -6.72
CA GLY A 85 14.42 10.69 -6.71
C GLY A 85 15.23 10.93 -5.44
N ALA A 86 14.80 10.39 -4.30
CA ALA A 86 15.50 10.45 -3.02
C ALA A 86 16.76 9.58 -3.06
N MET A 87 16.63 8.35 -3.56
CA MET A 87 17.76 7.44 -3.73
C MET A 87 18.81 8.00 -4.70
N LEU A 88 18.38 8.65 -5.79
CA LEU A 88 19.30 9.31 -6.72
C LEU A 88 19.98 10.55 -6.12
N ALA A 89 19.26 11.33 -5.30
CA ALA A 89 19.78 12.58 -4.74
C ALA A 89 20.73 12.39 -3.55
N LEU A 90 20.50 11.34 -2.75
CA LEU A 90 21.24 11.06 -1.53
C LEU A 90 22.25 9.93 -1.70
N GLU A 91 22.49 9.49 -2.94
CA GLU A 91 23.43 8.42 -3.26
C GLU A 91 24.88 8.81 -2.89
N PRO A 92 25.57 8.03 -2.03
CA PRO A 92 27.00 8.21 -1.81
C PRO A 92 27.82 7.92 -3.08
N PRO A 93 28.89 8.69 -3.35
CA PRO A 93 29.77 8.44 -4.49
C PRO A 93 30.28 6.99 -4.52
N GLY A 94 30.19 6.33 -5.67
CA GLY A 94 30.64 4.95 -5.87
C GLY A 94 29.63 3.86 -5.48
N THR A 95 28.45 4.24 -4.99
CA THR A 95 27.34 3.30 -4.72
C THR A 95 26.28 3.35 -5.83
N LYS A 96 25.32 2.41 -5.83
CA LYS A 96 24.25 2.31 -6.85
C LYS A 96 22.86 2.14 -6.23
N TRP A 97 22.57 2.89 -5.17
CA TRP A 97 21.30 2.84 -4.46
C TRP A 97 20.11 3.31 -5.30
N HIS A 98 20.34 4.10 -6.36
CA HIS A 98 19.30 4.50 -7.32
C HIS A 98 18.58 3.29 -7.95
N ILE A 99 19.26 2.16 -8.14
CA ILE A 99 18.66 0.92 -8.67
C ILE A 99 17.55 0.41 -7.75
N TYR A 100 17.78 0.43 -6.43
CA TYR A 100 16.78 0.06 -5.44
C TYR A 100 15.59 1.01 -5.45
N GLY A 101 15.82 2.30 -5.69
CA GLY A 101 14.76 3.29 -5.85
C GLY A 101 13.76 2.93 -6.96
N TYR A 102 14.24 2.51 -8.13
CA TYR A 102 13.38 2.05 -9.23
C TYR A 102 12.68 0.74 -8.91
N LEU A 103 13.39 -0.22 -8.30
CA LEU A 103 12.80 -1.49 -7.88
C LEU A 103 11.68 -1.28 -6.86
N GLY A 104 11.85 -0.37 -5.91
CA GLY A 104 10.83 -0.03 -4.91
C GLY A 104 9.58 0.58 -5.55
N VAL A 105 9.74 1.44 -6.56
CA VAL A 105 8.60 1.99 -7.31
C VAL A 105 7.85 0.88 -8.05
N MET A 106 8.57 -0.03 -8.73
CA MET A 106 7.95 -1.19 -9.38
C MET A 106 7.26 -2.12 -8.37
N GLY A 107 7.88 -2.33 -7.21
CA GLY A 107 7.31 -3.11 -6.10
C GLY A 107 5.98 -2.53 -5.64
N ASN A 108 5.88 -1.21 -5.48
CA ASN A 108 4.62 -0.53 -5.14
C ASN A 108 3.55 -0.67 -6.23
N MET A 109 3.93 -0.65 -7.51
CA MET A 109 2.97 -0.90 -8.60
C MET A 109 2.43 -2.32 -8.56
N ILE A 110 3.29 -3.32 -8.32
CA ILE A 110 2.87 -4.72 -8.16
C ILE A 110 2.00 -4.89 -6.92
N LEU A 111 2.35 -4.23 -5.83
CA LEU A 111 1.56 -4.21 -4.61
C LEU A 111 0.14 -3.71 -4.88
N MET A 112 -0.01 -2.64 -5.67
CA MET A 112 -1.31 -2.09 -6.03
C MET A 112 -2.17 -3.04 -6.85
N MET A 113 -1.58 -3.87 -7.72
CA MET A 113 -2.34 -4.84 -8.50
C MET A 113 -3.11 -5.86 -7.64
N PHE A 114 -2.58 -6.29 -6.51
CA PHE A 114 -3.35 -7.17 -5.59
C PHE A 114 -4.21 -6.37 -4.61
N TYR A 115 -3.78 -5.17 -4.24
CA TYR A 115 -4.48 -4.37 -3.23
C TYR A 115 -5.86 -3.94 -3.73
N THR A 116 -5.98 -3.56 -5.01
CA THR A 116 -7.27 -3.24 -5.64
C THR A 116 -8.21 -4.45 -5.68
N THR A 117 -7.69 -5.65 -5.95
CA THR A 117 -8.48 -6.90 -5.91
C THR A 117 -9.12 -7.13 -4.56
N VAL A 118 -8.34 -7.07 -3.48
CA VAL A 118 -8.86 -7.31 -2.12
C VAL A 118 -9.79 -6.17 -1.67
N ALA A 119 -9.49 -4.93 -2.06
CA ALA A 119 -10.39 -3.80 -1.83
C ALA A 119 -11.75 -4.02 -2.50
N GLY A 120 -11.74 -4.49 -3.75
CA GLY A 120 -12.95 -4.83 -4.51
C GLY A 120 -13.80 -5.91 -3.84
N TRP A 121 -13.17 -6.93 -3.23
CA TRP A 121 -13.89 -7.91 -2.42
C TRP A 121 -14.60 -7.25 -1.22
N GLY A 122 -13.90 -6.35 -0.52
CA GLY A 122 -14.48 -5.61 0.60
C GLY A 122 -15.70 -4.76 0.19
N LEU A 123 -15.60 -4.06 -0.95
CA LEU A 123 -16.70 -3.27 -1.50
C LEU A 123 -17.89 -4.15 -1.91
N ALA A 124 -17.62 -5.27 -2.60
CA ALA A 124 -18.65 -6.23 -2.99
C ALA A 124 -19.39 -6.78 -1.77
N TYR A 125 -18.65 -7.20 -0.73
CA TYR A 125 -19.24 -7.72 0.50
C TYR A 125 -20.03 -6.66 1.26
N THR A 126 -19.57 -5.40 1.26
CA THR A 126 -20.32 -4.29 1.84
C THR A 126 -21.67 -4.13 1.15
N TYR A 127 -21.68 -4.14 -0.19
CA TYR A 127 -22.90 -4.04 -0.98
C TYR A 127 -23.84 -5.25 -0.75
N PHE A 128 -23.35 -6.47 -0.83
CA PHE A 128 -24.17 -7.67 -0.68
C PHE A 128 -24.72 -7.84 0.74
N THR A 129 -23.96 -7.40 1.75
CA THR A 129 -24.44 -7.34 3.14
C THR A 129 -25.52 -6.28 3.29
N ALA A 130 -25.30 -5.06 2.77
CA ALA A 130 -26.30 -3.98 2.82
C ALA A 130 -27.58 -4.32 2.05
N ALA A 131 -27.48 -5.07 0.95
CA ALA A 131 -28.61 -5.57 0.18
C ALA A 131 -29.31 -6.80 0.81
N GLY A 132 -28.87 -7.26 1.99
CA GLY A 132 -29.48 -8.37 2.71
C GLY A 132 -29.21 -9.76 2.13
N ARG A 133 -28.34 -9.88 1.12
CA ARG A 133 -28.09 -11.15 0.41
C ARG A 133 -27.25 -12.15 1.20
N LEU A 134 -26.53 -11.67 2.21
CA LEU A 134 -25.67 -12.49 3.07
C LEU A 134 -26.27 -12.73 4.47
N SER A 135 -27.39 -12.09 4.81
CA SER A 135 -27.89 -12.00 6.20
C SER A 135 -28.51 -13.30 6.74
N LEU A 136 -28.92 -14.21 5.85
CA LEU A 136 -29.56 -15.49 6.22
C LEU A 136 -28.69 -16.70 5.86
N LEU A 137 -27.46 -16.48 5.40
CA LEU A 137 -26.55 -17.56 5.02
C LEU A 137 -25.80 -18.08 6.25
N SER A 138 -25.67 -19.40 6.34
CA SER A 138 -24.77 -20.06 7.29
C SER A 138 -23.30 -19.76 6.94
N PRO A 139 -22.35 -19.95 7.88
CA PRO A 139 -20.93 -19.74 7.61
C PRO A 139 -20.39 -20.55 6.41
N GLU A 140 -20.91 -21.76 6.20
CA GLU A 140 -20.55 -22.61 5.07
C GLU A 140 -21.06 -22.03 3.74
N GLU A 141 -22.31 -21.56 3.71
CA GLU A 141 -22.90 -20.92 2.53
C GLU A 141 -22.20 -19.61 2.17
N VAL A 142 -21.76 -18.83 3.17
CA VAL A 142 -20.93 -17.64 2.94
C VAL A 142 -19.57 -18.03 2.32
N GLY A 143 -18.97 -19.13 2.77
CA GLY A 143 -17.75 -19.69 2.17
C GLY A 143 -17.96 -20.10 0.71
N ASN A 144 -19.07 -20.78 0.40
CA ASN A 144 -19.42 -21.17 -0.97
C ASN A 144 -19.72 -19.97 -1.87
N PHE A 145 -20.38 -18.95 -1.33
CA PHE A 145 -20.57 -17.68 -2.02
C PHE A 145 -19.23 -17.03 -2.36
N PHE A 146 -18.30 -16.96 -1.41
CA PHE A 146 -16.95 -16.43 -1.67
C PHE A 146 -16.24 -17.23 -2.77
N GLY A 147 -16.25 -18.56 -2.69
CA GLY A 147 -15.63 -19.43 -3.69
C GLY A 147 -16.19 -19.20 -5.10
N SER A 148 -17.52 -19.07 -5.20
CA SER A 148 -18.20 -18.77 -6.47
C SER A 148 -17.88 -17.35 -6.97
N PHE A 149 -17.81 -16.38 -6.06
CA PHE A 149 -17.48 -14.99 -6.37
C PHE A 149 -16.07 -14.83 -6.94
N ILE A 150 -15.05 -15.43 -6.29
CA ILE A 150 -13.66 -15.36 -6.77
C ILE A 150 -13.42 -16.17 -8.06
N SER A 151 -14.34 -17.07 -8.41
CA SER A 151 -14.29 -17.82 -9.67
C SER A 151 -14.95 -17.07 -10.84
N ASN A 152 -15.68 -15.98 -10.56
CA ASN A 152 -16.39 -15.19 -11.56
C ASN A 152 -15.56 -13.97 -12.00
N ALA A 153 -14.77 -14.15 -13.07
CA ALA A 153 -13.87 -13.11 -13.58
C ALA A 153 -14.60 -11.79 -13.97
N PRO A 154 -15.75 -11.79 -14.66
CA PRO A 154 -16.48 -10.54 -14.94
C PRO A 154 -16.90 -9.78 -13.68
N ALA A 155 -17.41 -10.49 -12.66
CA ALA A 155 -17.81 -9.86 -11.40
C ALA A 155 -16.60 -9.26 -10.68
N LEU A 156 -15.48 -9.98 -10.62
CA LEU A 156 -14.24 -9.47 -10.02
C LEU A 156 -13.75 -8.19 -10.71
N THR A 157 -13.70 -8.19 -12.05
CA THR A 157 -13.27 -7.00 -12.81
C THR A 157 -14.18 -5.80 -12.55
N LEU A 158 -15.49 -6.01 -12.41
CA LEU A 158 -16.44 -4.94 -12.07
C LEU A 158 -16.15 -4.30 -10.71
N TRP A 159 -15.87 -5.11 -9.69
CA TRP A 159 -15.60 -4.61 -8.33
C TRP A 159 -14.19 -4.05 -8.14
N MET A 160 -13.29 -4.34 -9.08
CA MET A 160 -11.91 -3.83 -9.11
C MET A 160 -11.75 -2.53 -9.89
N ALA A 161 -12.72 -2.20 -10.74
CA ALA A 161 -12.73 -1.00 -11.57
C ALA A 161 -13.15 0.24 -10.78
#